data_AF-A0A1S2LUM3-F1
#
_entry.id   AF-A0A1S2LUM3-F1
#
_cell.length_a   1.000
_cell.length_b   1.000
_cell.length_c   1.000
_cell.angle_alpha   90.00
_cell.angle_beta   90.00
_cell.angle_gamma   90.00
#
_symmetry.space_group_name_H-M   'P 1'
#
loop_
_entity.id
_entity.type
_entity.pdbx_description
1 polymer ?
#
loop_
_entity_poly.entity_id
_entity_poly.type
_entity_poly.pdbx_seq_one_letter_code
_entity_poly.pdbx_strand_id
1 'polypeptide(L)' 'MLFRKKGKIRKAEDDRLIAHIDELKAKLMNQKQLVQNSVDPPEDVIYNMKLTEAKYLFLLKEARNRKTSMGKSY' A
#
# COMPACT_ATOMS: atom_id res chain seq x y z
N MET A 1 22.02 24.79 6.22
CA MET A 1 21.35 23.77 7.07
C MET A 1 19.89 23.41 6.66
N LEU A 2 19.37 23.86 5.50
CA LEU A 2 18.00 23.50 5.04
C LEU A 2 17.92 22.19 4.24
N PHE A 3 18.94 21.86 3.46
CA PHE A 3 18.93 20.67 2.59
C PHE A 3 19.01 19.34 3.36
N ARG A 4 19.71 19.30 4.49
CA ARG A 4 19.71 18.15 5.40
C ARG A 4 18.33 17.88 6.01
N LYS A 5 17.56 18.93 6.33
CA LYS A 5 16.19 18.78 6.87
C LYS A 5 15.23 18.25 5.80
N LYS A 6 15.35 18.74 4.55
CA LYS A 6 14.57 18.26 3.40
C LYS A 6 14.81 16.78 3.09
N GLY A 7 16.06 16.31 3.17
CA GLY A 7 16.39 14.89 3.00
C GLY A 7 15.77 13.99 4.08
N LYS A 8 15.78 14.44 5.34
CA LYS A 8 15.14 13.71 6.45
C LYS A 8 13.61 13.61 6.29
N ILE A 9 12.96 14.69 5.89
CA ILE A 9 11.50 14.68 5.66
C ILE A 9 11.14 13.74 4.51
N ARG A 10 11.88 13.80 3.40
CA ARG A 10 11.66 12.89 2.26
C ARG A 10 11.76 11.43 2.69
N LYS A 11 12.82 11.07 3.42
CA LYS A 11 12.99 9.70 3.93
C LYS A 11 11.82 9.29 4.82
N ALA A 12 11.40 10.13 5.77
CA ALA A 12 10.29 9.81 6.66
C ALA A 12 8.96 9.57 5.90
N GLU A 13 8.69 10.36 4.86
CA GLU A 13 7.48 10.17 4.04
C GLU A 13 7.59 8.96 3.10
N ASP A 14 8.80 8.61 2.65
CA ASP A 14 9.04 7.38 1.89
C ASP A 14 8.86 6.13 2.77
N ASP A 15 9.36 6.18 4.01
CA ASP A 15 9.15 5.12 5.01
C ASP A 15 7.65 4.96 5.33
N ARG A 16 6.91 6.07 5.45
CA ARG A 16 5.44 6.07 5.62
C ARG A 16 4.72 5.48 4.40
N LEU A 17 5.14 5.84 3.18
CA LEU A 17 4.57 5.29 1.95
C LEU A 17 4.72 3.76 1.92
N ILE A 18 5.91 3.26 2.26
CA ILE A 18 6.17 1.82 2.34
C ILE A 18 5.26 1.15 3.38
N ALA A 19 5.15 1.71 4.58
CA ALA A 19 4.28 1.16 5.62
C ALA A 19 2.81 1.08 5.16
N HIS A 20 2.30 2.12 4.48
CA HIS A 20 0.93 2.11 3.94
C HIS A 20 0.73 1.06 2.83
N ILE A 21 1.76 0.82 2.01
CA ILE A 21 1.72 -0.23 0.98
C ILE A 21 1.59 -1.61 1.64
N ASP A 22 2.35 -1.87 2.70
CA ASP A 22 2.30 -3.14 3.42
C ASP A 22 0.96 -3.35 4.15
N GLU A 23 0.42 -2.30 4.77
CA GLU A 23 -0.91 -2.33 5.37
C GLU A 23 -2.01 -2.64 4.35
N LEU A 24 -1.99 -1.96 3.19
CA LEU A 24 -2.95 -2.20 2.11
C LEU A 24 -2.79 -3.60 1.52
N LYS A 25 -1.56 -4.11 1.41
CA LYS A 25 -1.30 -5.48 0.95
C LYS A 25 -1.94 -6.50 1.88
N ALA A 26 -1.71 -6.37 3.20
CA ALA A 26 -2.29 -7.26 4.20
C ALA A 26 -3.82 -7.18 4.18
N LYS A 27 -4.39 -5.97 4.13
CA LYS A 27 -5.83 -5.76 4.03
C LYS A 27 -6.43 -6.40 2.77
N LEU A 28 -5.80 -6.19 1.61
CA LEU A 28 -6.25 -6.76 0.35
C LEU A 28 -6.21 -8.30 0.39
N MET A 29 -5.17 -8.88 0.98
CA MET A 29 -5.04 -10.33 1.12
C MET A 29 -6.18 -10.91 1.96
N ASN A 30 -6.48 -10.29 3.10
CA ASN A 30 -7.59 -10.68 3.95
C ASN A 30 -8.94 -10.55 3.23
N GLN A 31 -9.18 -9.44 2.51
CA GLN A 31 -10.41 -9.25 1.74
C GLN A 31 -10.54 -10.27 0.60
N LYS A 32 -9.45 -10.57 -0.12
CA LYS A 32 -9.43 -11.61 -1.16
C LYS A 32 -9.77 -12.99 -0.58
N GLN A 33 -9.22 -13.33 0.58
CA GLN A 33 -9.53 -14.60 1.24
C GLN A 33 -10.99 -14.69 1.68
N LEU A 34 -11.56 -13.61 2.23
CA LEU A 34 -12.98 -13.56 2.59
C LEU A 34 -13.88 -13.75 1.37
N VAL A 35 -13.59 -13.06 0.26
CA VAL A 35 -14.35 -13.19 -0.99
C VAL A 35 -14.22 -14.60 -1.56
N GLN A 36 -13.02 -15.19 -1.58
CA GLN A 36 -12.79 -16.55 -2.09
C GLN A 36 -13.51 -17.64 -1.29
N ASN A 37 -13.64 -17.46 0.03
CA ASN A 37 -14.32 -18.42 0.90
C ASN A 37 -15.85 -18.22 0.94
N SER A 38 -16.37 -17.21 0.25
CA SER A 38 -17.81 -16.90 0.22
C SER A 38 -18.45 -17.50 -1.03
N VAL A 39 -19.55 -18.24 -0.85
CA VAL A 39 -20.32 -18.83 -1.97
C VAL A 39 -21.03 -17.75 -2.78
N ASP A 40 -21.52 -16.69 -2.11
CA ASP A 40 -22.10 -15.50 -2.73
C ASP A 40 -21.74 -14.25 -1.90
N PRO A 41 -20.59 -13.62 -2.15
CA PRO A 41 -20.15 -12.45 -1.40
C PRO A 41 -21.00 -11.22 -1.77
N PRO A 42 -21.47 -10.43 -0.79
CA PRO A 42 -22.22 -9.21 -1.06
C PRO A 42 -21.46 -8.24 -1.96
N GLU A 43 -22.18 -7.52 -2.83
CA GLU A 43 -21.59 -6.62 -3.80
C GLU A 43 -20.68 -5.56 -3.15
N ASP A 44 -21.11 -5.01 -2.01
CA ASP A 44 -20.33 -4.06 -1.21
C ASP A 44 -18.97 -4.62 -0.76
N VAL A 45 -18.89 -5.92 -0.47
CA VAL A 45 -17.63 -6.57 -0.08
C VAL A 45 -16.70 -6.63 -1.29
N ILE A 46 -17.23 -6.96 -2.47
CA ILE A 46 -16.48 -6.97 -3.73
C ILE A 46 -15.99 -5.56 -4.08
N TYR A 47 -16.85 -4.54 -3.95
CA TYR A 47 -16.50 -3.15 -4.19
C TYR A 47 -15.39 -2.67 -3.26
N ASN A 48 -15.51 -2.96 -1.96
CA ASN A 48 -14.48 -2.58 -0.98
C ASN A 48 -13.14 -3.27 -1.23
N MET A 49 -13.15 -4.53 -1.70
CA MET A 49 -11.94 -5.25 -2.12
C MET A 49 -11.29 -4.56 -3.32
N LYS A 50 -12.06 -4.27 -4.38
CA LYS A 50 -11.57 -3.58 -5.58
C LYS A 50 -11.04 -2.18 -5.28
N LEU A 51 -11.71 -1.44 -4.39
CA LEU A 51 -11.24 -0.13 -3.94
C LEU A 51 -9.90 -0.21 -3.20
N THR A 52 -9.73 -1.22 -2.35
CA THR A 52 -8.47 -1.46 -1.65
C THR A 52 -7.36 -1.84 -2.63
N GLU A 53 -7.67 -2.67 -3.63
CA GLU A 53 -6.75 -3.03 -4.70
C GLU A 53 -6.31 -1.81 -5.53
N ALA A 54 -7.24 -0.94 -5.91
CA ALA A 54 -6.93 0.29 -6.64
C ALA A 54 -5.98 1.21 -5.84
N LYS A 55 -6.22 1.37 -4.54
CA LYS A 55 -5.34 2.15 -3.64
C LYS A 55 -3.94 1.52 -3.55
N TYR A 56 -3.87 0.21 -3.38
CA TYR A 56 -2.60 -0.52 -3.31
C TYR A 56 -1.78 -0.35 -4.60
N LEU A 57 -2.40 -0.56 -5.77
CA LEU A 57 -1.74 -0.40 -7.07
C LEU A 57 -1.29 1.04 -7.32
N PHE A 58 -2.10 2.01 -6.90
CA PHE A 58 -1.73 3.42 -6.98
C PHE A 58 -0.47 3.73 -6.14
N LEU A 59 -0.41 3.28 -4.89
CA LEU A 59 0.77 3.52 -4.05
C LEU A 59 2.02 2.79 -4.55
N LEU A 60 1.89 1.59 -5.12
CA LEU A 60 3.00 0.91 -5.78
C LEU A 60 3.54 1.71 -6.98
N LYS A 61 2.65 2.33 -7.77
CA LYS A 61 3.05 3.22 -8.87
C LYS A 61 3.79 4.44 -8.34
N GLU A 62 3.30 5.04 -7.25
CA GLU A 62 3.96 6.18 -6.60
C GLU A 62 5.34 5.82 -6.04
N ALA A 63 5.48 4.67 -5.37
CA ALA A 63 6.78 4.20 -4.88
C ALA A 63 7.79 4.01 -6.03
N ARG A 64 7.34 3.47 -7.17
CA ARG A 64 8.17 3.35 -8.38
C ARG A 64 8.58 4.72 -8.92
N ASN A 65 7.64 5.67 -9.01
CA ASN A 65 7.92 7.03 -9.47
C ASN A 65 8.94 7.75 -8.58
N ARG A 66 8.86 7.54 -7.26
CA ARG A 66 9.79 8.12 -6.28
C ARG A 66 11.13 7.40 -6.20
N LYS A 67 11.28 6.25 -6.88
CA LYS A 67 12.44 5.34 -6.80
C LYS A 67 12.74 4.92 -5.36
N THR A 68 11.72 4.84 -4.52
CA THR A 68 11.82 4.31 -3.16
C THR A 68 11.91 2.80 -3.28
N SER A 69 13.05 2.20 -2.98
CA SER A 69 13.13 0.75 -2.88
C SER A 69 12.55 0.31 -1.55
N MET A 70 11.78 -0.78 -1.56
CA MET A 70 11.61 -1.63 -0.37
C MET A 70 13.00 -2.22 -0.09
N GLY A 71 13.87 -1.44 0.56
CA GLY A 71 15.20 -1.92 0.96
C GLY A 71 14.99 -3.13 1.86
N LYS A 72 15.61 -4.27 1.53
CA LYS A 72 15.62 -5.47 2.37
C LYS A 72 16.00 -5.05 3.80
N SER A 73 15.04 -5.00 4.72
CA SER A 73 15.34 -5.12 6.15
C SER A 73 15.71 -6.59 6.36
N TYR A 74 16.98 -6.80 6.66
CA TYR A 74 17.54 -8.06 7.13
C TYR A 74 16.95 -8.43 8.49
#